data_AF-V5EWY2-F1
#
_entry.id   AF-V5EWY2-F1
#
_cell.length_a   1.000
_cell.length_b   1.000
_cell.length_c   1.000
_cell.angle_alpha   90.00
_cell.angle_beta   90.00
_cell.angle_gamma   90.00
#
_symmetry.space_group_name_H-M   'P 1'
#
loop_
_entity.id
_entity.type
_entity.pdbx_description
1 polymer ?
#
loop_
_entity_poly.entity_id
_entity_poly.type
_entity_poly.pdbx_seq_one_letter_code
_entity_poly.pdbx_strand_id
1 'polypeptide(L)'
;MASRGVFRIAVASVRARASLLPPAGAFPRIALPHRATTPSHRGFASSSAGLLAAPTSTQTPTALPSQASGATDATSTATQALAESEVVQGGFEFLQPWVPVINNLADTMHLSGPYPHALSIFILAFAVRTVVTLPVTLWQRGKTRKLTEKVLPEWEILKEQIPLQVRVRSRRAGLSYEAFEKEAQKELKAKLAELLRKHNASPLPAFLGPALVTIPVFLLMTALLRQCALDPSSPLSTEVLPWWSPSPELAQQFKASTAILADRGFDEAAIAKLRGTMGGPTLVDKDSTMIGPLSFGMLTLANTELNSWSRRSIAKLRAVTSDRSDAAARTAGKLLAEQPKGAKQDEPEEPARARIITNALRIMAIAFIPIACQAPGVLVIYWLSSGIYTLIQNSVLAVFDRRSEALRAKNKQRLLQQPR
;
A
#
# COMPACT_ATOMS: atom_id res chain seq x y z
N MET A 1 -22.14 -8.33 -8.97
CA MET A 1 -21.58 -7.18 -8.20
C MET A 1 -21.92 -7.25 -6.69
N ALA A 2 -22.16 -8.43 -6.12
CA ALA A 2 -22.77 -8.53 -4.80
C ALA A 2 -21.82 -8.62 -3.59
N SER A 3 -20.49 -8.68 -3.80
CA SER A 3 -19.55 -8.96 -2.72
C SER A 3 -19.46 -7.83 -1.70
N ARG A 4 -19.82 -6.59 -2.09
CA ARG A 4 -19.60 -5.37 -1.31
C ARG A 4 -20.76 -4.94 -0.40
N GLY A 5 -21.99 -5.34 -0.70
CA GLY A 5 -23.12 -5.17 0.24
C GLY A 5 -22.89 -5.98 1.54
N VAL A 6 -22.28 -7.15 1.40
CA VAL A 6 -21.85 -8.00 2.53
C VAL A 6 -20.76 -7.32 3.36
N PHE A 7 -19.83 -6.58 2.74
CA PHE A 7 -18.77 -5.84 3.44
C PHE A 7 -19.29 -4.66 4.25
N ARG A 8 -20.23 -3.85 3.71
CA ARG A 8 -20.80 -2.71 4.45
C ARG A 8 -21.62 -3.16 5.67
N ILE A 9 -22.37 -4.25 5.54
CA ILE A 9 -23.19 -4.80 6.62
C ILE A 9 -22.34 -5.47 7.72
N ALA A 10 -21.24 -6.14 7.34
CA ALA A 10 -20.31 -6.75 8.30
C ALA A 10 -19.48 -5.71 9.08
N VAL A 11 -19.12 -4.57 8.46
CA VAL A 11 -18.41 -3.48 9.14
C VAL A 11 -19.33 -2.71 10.09
N ALA A 12 -20.59 -2.48 9.70
CA ALA A 12 -21.55 -1.77 10.55
C ALA A 12 -21.97 -2.57 11.81
N SER A 13 -21.99 -3.90 11.72
CA SER A 13 -22.35 -4.78 12.86
C SER A 13 -21.24 -4.94 13.90
N VAL A 14 -19.97 -4.76 13.52
CA VAL A 14 -18.85 -4.73 14.49
C VAL A 14 -18.78 -3.40 15.25
N ARG A 15 -19.12 -2.28 14.59
CA ARG A 15 -19.18 -0.96 15.27
C ARG A 15 -20.26 -0.92 16.36
N ALA A 16 -21.37 -1.66 16.19
CA ALA A 16 -22.42 -1.80 17.20
C ALA A 16 -22.04 -2.77 18.35
N ARG A 17 -21.04 -3.63 18.17
CA ARG A 17 -20.53 -4.53 19.22
C ARG A 17 -19.44 -3.89 20.10
N ALA A 18 -18.76 -2.85 19.60
CA ALA A 18 -17.77 -2.10 20.38
C ALA A 18 -18.40 -1.16 21.44
N SER A 19 -19.72 -0.94 21.38
CA SER A 19 -20.47 -0.09 22.31
C SER A 19 -21.18 -0.86 23.44
N LEU A 20 -20.83 -2.13 23.68
CA LEU A 20 -21.45 -2.97 24.71
C LEU A 20 -20.42 -3.67 25.63
N LEU A 21 -19.25 -3.06 25.81
CA LEU A 21 -18.31 -3.45 26.87
C LEU A 21 -18.60 -2.62 28.13
N PRO A 22 -18.69 -3.24 29.33
CA PRO A 22 -18.94 -2.53 30.58
C PRO A 22 -17.74 -1.64 30.97
N PRO A 23 -17.96 -0.51 31.65
CA PRO A 23 -16.87 0.37 32.06
C PRO A 23 -16.13 -0.28 33.25
N ALA A 24 -14.86 -0.63 33.05
CA ALA A 24 -13.99 -1.03 34.14
C ALA A 24 -13.35 0.20 34.79
N GLY A 25 -13.66 0.40 36.08
CA GLY A 25 -12.68 0.71 37.13
C GLY A 25 -12.00 2.08 37.12
N ALA A 26 -12.41 2.92 38.07
CA ALA A 26 -11.86 4.23 38.38
C ALA A 26 -10.44 4.21 38.97
N PHE A 27 -9.63 5.22 38.63
CA PHE A 27 -8.55 5.77 39.47
C PHE A 27 -8.49 7.31 39.31
N PRO A 28 -8.07 8.05 40.34
CA PRO A 28 -8.63 9.37 40.65
C PRO A 28 -7.97 10.53 39.89
N ARG A 29 -8.80 11.50 39.52
CA ARG A 29 -8.39 12.84 39.05
C ARG A 29 -8.09 13.73 40.26
N ILE A 30 -6.87 14.25 40.31
CA ILE A 30 -6.52 15.39 41.16
C ILE A 30 -6.99 16.68 40.47
N ALA A 31 -7.51 17.60 41.28
CA ALA A 31 -8.28 18.76 40.85
C ALA A 31 -7.48 20.08 40.90
N LEU A 32 -7.78 20.95 39.92
CA LEU A 32 -7.91 22.43 39.98
C LEU A 32 -6.64 23.31 40.15
N PRO A 33 -6.68 24.64 39.87
CA PRO A 33 -7.84 25.48 39.50
C PRO A 33 -7.71 26.44 38.30
N HIS A 34 -8.89 27.00 37.96
CA HIS A 34 -9.24 28.14 37.11
C HIS A 34 -8.32 29.37 37.09
N ARG A 35 -8.28 30.03 35.93
CA ARG A 35 -8.50 31.48 35.85
C ARG A 35 -9.15 31.87 34.52
N ALA A 36 -10.30 32.55 34.61
CA ALA A 36 -11.02 33.17 33.51
C ALA A 36 -10.63 34.65 33.37
N THR A 37 -10.64 35.19 32.14
CA THR A 37 -11.06 36.56 31.81
C THR A 37 -11.10 36.76 30.28
N THR A 38 -12.27 37.12 29.75
CA THR A 38 -12.51 37.90 28.52
C THR A 38 -12.69 39.40 28.93
N PRO A 39 -12.95 40.43 28.06
CA PRO A 39 -13.32 40.40 26.63
C PRO A 39 -12.73 41.50 25.69
N SER A 40 -13.02 41.32 24.38
CA SER A 40 -13.34 42.33 23.33
C SER A 40 -12.36 43.46 22.95
N HIS A 41 -12.03 43.63 21.65
CA HIS A 41 -12.76 44.46 20.67
C HIS A 41 -12.14 44.40 19.25
N ARG A 42 -12.98 44.67 18.24
CA ARG A 42 -12.69 44.78 16.78
C ARG A 42 -11.93 46.07 16.42
N GLY A 43 -11.23 46.09 15.28
CA GLY A 43 -10.89 47.34 14.58
C GLY A 43 -10.02 47.17 13.34
N PHE A 44 -10.49 47.71 12.21
CA PHE A 44 -9.93 47.68 10.84
C PHE A 44 -9.11 48.96 10.51
N ALA A 45 -8.46 48.93 9.34
CA ALA A 45 -7.87 50.04 8.54
C ALA A 45 -6.45 50.49 8.96
N SER A 46 -5.41 50.52 8.10
CA SER A 46 -5.16 50.99 6.71
C SER A 46 -4.61 52.42 6.65
N SER A 47 -3.47 52.54 5.94
CA SER A 47 -2.90 53.74 5.29
C SER A 47 -2.34 54.82 6.24
N SER A 48 -1.33 55.64 5.94
CA SER A 48 -0.58 56.01 4.72
C SER A 48 0.61 56.88 5.20
N ALA A 49 1.82 56.71 4.67
CA ALA A 49 2.52 57.62 3.75
C ALA A 49 2.77 59.08 4.22
N GLY A 50 4.03 59.53 4.09
CA GLY A 50 4.44 60.95 4.09
C GLY A 50 5.92 61.09 4.53
N LEU A 51 6.93 61.01 3.65
CA LEU A 51 7.49 62.00 2.70
C LEU A 51 8.28 63.17 3.32
N LEU A 52 9.49 63.39 2.75
CA LEU A 52 10.34 64.60 2.69
C LEU A 52 11.25 64.85 3.92
N ALA A 53 12.52 65.25 3.83
CA ALA A 53 13.34 65.78 2.74
C ALA A 53 14.85 65.60 3.06
N ALA A 54 15.70 65.57 2.01
CA ALA A 54 17.15 65.79 2.09
C ALA A 54 17.48 67.31 2.01
N PRO A 55 18.70 67.76 2.36
CA PRO A 55 19.72 67.91 1.32
C PRO A 55 21.20 67.65 1.73
N THR A 56 21.90 66.97 0.84
CA THR A 56 23.23 67.26 0.25
C THR A 56 24.40 67.78 1.12
N SER A 57 25.46 66.97 1.25
CA SER A 57 26.81 67.31 0.75
C SER A 57 27.73 66.08 0.63
N THR A 58 28.14 65.85 -0.62
CA THR A 58 29.40 65.37 -1.19
C THR A 58 30.47 64.77 -0.26
N GLN A 59 30.72 63.46 -0.36
CA GLN A 59 32.01 62.87 -0.78
C GLN A 59 31.91 61.34 -0.98
N THR A 60 32.53 60.89 -2.05
CA THR A 60 32.54 59.55 -2.66
C THR A 60 33.31 58.49 -1.84
N PRO A 61 33.11 57.18 -2.14
CA PRO A 61 33.16 56.06 -1.19
C PRO A 61 34.54 55.36 -1.21
N THR A 62 34.88 54.55 -0.21
CA THR A 62 34.68 53.09 -0.26
C THR A 62 34.82 52.51 1.16
N ALA A 63 33.78 51.81 1.58
CA ALA A 63 33.50 51.35 2.94
C ALA A 63 33.67 49.81 3.05
N LEU A 64 34.42 49.35 4.05
CA LEU A 64 33.95 48.36 5.06
C LEU A 64 32.87 49.08 5.91
N PRO A 65 31.91 48.45 6.65
CA PRO A 65 31.93 47.10 7.24
C PRO A 65 30.54 46.40 7.43
N SER A 66 30.53 45.31 8.21
CA SER A 66 29.54 44.92 9.23
C SER A 66 28.07 44.57 8.91
N GLN A 67 27.79 43.29 9.21
CA GLN A 67 26.73 42.73 10.07
C GLN A 67 25.31 42.42 9.53
N ALA A 68 24.95 41.16 9.83
CA ALA A 68 23.66 40.68 10.33
C ALA A 68 22.46 40.64 9.38
N SER A 69 22.12 39.43 8.91
CA SER A 69 20.87 38.73 9.27
C SER A 69 20.73 37.44 8.46
N GLY A 70 20.48 36.32 9.14
CA GLY A 70 20.22 35.03 8.49
C GLY A 70 20.49 33.81 9.38
N ALA A 71 20.17 33.88 10.67
CA ALA A 71 20.46 32.81 11.63
C ALA A 71 19.21 32.22 12.30
N THR A 72 18.02 32.35 11.69
CA THR A 72 16.76 31.87 12.30
C THR A 72 16.15 30.63 11.63
N ASP A 73 16.61 30.19 10.46
CA ASP A 73 16.04 29.01 9.77
C ASP A 73 16.90 27.73 9.86
N ALA A 74 18.18 27.86 10.20
CA ALA A 74 19.06 26.70 10.36
C ALA A 74 18.77 25.93 11.65
N THR A 75 18.44 26.66 12.72
CA THR A 75 18.14 26.05 14.02
C THR A 75 16.84 25.28 13.98
N SER A 76 15.77 25.80 13.36
CA SER A 76 14.47 25.12 13.26
C SER A 76 14.53 23.84 12.40
N THR A 77 15.31 23.85 11.31
CA THR A 77 15.55 22.67 10.47
C THR A 77 16.37 21.61 11.23
N ALA A 78 17.36 22.04 12.03
CA ALA A 78 18.14 21.14 12.87
C ALA A 78 17.31 20.56 14.03
N THR A 79 16.47 21.35 14.71
CA THR A 79 15.56 20.83 15.76
C THR A 79 14.48 19.92 15.21
N GLN A 80 14.02 20.15 13.97
CA GLN A 80 13.02 19.29 13.32
C GLN A 80 13.65 17.97 12.83
N ALA A 81 14.91 17.99 12.36
CA ALA A 81 15.68 16.79 12.04
C ALA A 81 16.11 15.99 13.30
N LEU A 82 16.37 16.67 14.42
CA LEU A 82 16.62 16.05 15.72
C LEU A 82 15.33 15.46 16.31
N ALA A 83 14.18 16.13 16.19
CA ALA A 83 12.88 15.60 16.64
C ALA A 83 12.39 14.41 15.79
N GLU A 84 12.63 14.41 14.48
CA GLU A 84 12.38 13.24 13.62
C GLU A 84 13.38 12.10 13.89
N SER A 85 14.62 12.40 14.28
CA SER A 85 15.58 11.38 14.74
C SER A 85 15.13 10.76 16.06
N GLU A 86 14.77 11.56 17.08
CA GLU A 86 14.42 11.04 18.42
C GLU A 86 13.13 10.20 18.44
N VAL A 87 12.10 10.57 17.66
CA VAL A 87 10.84 9.79 17.57
C VAL A 87 11.05 8.44 16.88
N VAL A 88 12.05 8.31 16.00
CA VAL A 88 12.39 7.06 15.32
C VAL A 88 13.42 6.24 16.10
N GLN A 89 14.28 6.88 16.89
CA GLN A 89 15.33 6.23 17.66
C GLN A 89 14.77 5.43 18.84
N GLY A 90 13.72 5.89 19.51
CA GLY A 90 13.11 5.17 20.65
C GLY A 90 12.11 4.05 20.31
N GLY A 91 11.74 3.86 19.03
CA GLY A 91 10.65 2.93 18.66
C GLY A 91 11.09 1.52 18.22
N PHE A 92 12.34 1.37 17.78
CA PHE A 92 12.82 0.16 17.10
C PHE A 92 14.16 -0.37 17.64
N GLU A 93 14.57 0.02 18.84
CA GLU A 93 15.85 -0.41 19.46
C GLU A 93 15.96 -1.94 19.55
N PHE A 94 14.84 -2.64 19.71
CA PHE A 94 14.80 -4.11 19.73
C PHE A 94 15.28 -4.76 18.42
N LEU A 95 15.41 -4.00 17.32
CA LEU A 95 15.96 -4.46 16.04
C LEU A 95 17.50 -4.41 16.01
N GLN A 96 18.15 -3.64 16.89
CA GLN A 96 19.60 -3.46 16.90
C GLN A 96 20.40 -4.78 16.98
N PRO A 97 19.99 -5.80 17.76
CA PRO A 97 20.68 -7.10 17.78
C PRO A 97 20.70 -7.83 16.42
N TRP A 98 19.81 -7.45 15.50
CA TRP A 98 19.71 -8.06 14.17
C TRP A 98 20.54 -7.34 13.11
N VAL A 99 21.09 -6.15 13.39
CA VAL A 99 21.92 -5.40 12.45
C VAL A 99 23.15 -6.20 11.99
N PRO A 100 23.92 -6.86 12.87
CA PRO A 100 25.06 -7.68 12.44
C PRO A 100 24.65 -8.84 11.53
N VAL A 101 23.45 -9.40 11.70
CA VAL A 101 22.94 -10.50 10.86
C VAL A 101 22.73 -10.03 9.43
N ILE A 102 22.21 -8.81 9.25
CA ILE A 102 22.03 -8.22 7.92
C ILE A 102 23.36 -7.84 7.28
N ASN A 103 24.28 -7.24 8.05
CA ASN A 103 25.60 -6.84 7.54
C ASN A 103 26.42 -8.05 7.05
N ASN A 104 26.40 -9.17 7.79
CA ASN A 104 27.11 -10.41 7.42
C ASN A 104 26.27 -11.35 6.52
N LEU A 105 25.09 -10.91 6.05
CA LEU A 105 24.18 -11.78 5.32
C LEU A 105 24.74 -12.25 3.98
N ALA A 106 25.44 -11.35 3.27
CA ALA A 106 26.07 -11.66 2.00
C ALA A 106 27.17 -12.73 2.16
N ASP A 107 27.99 -12.61 3.20
CA ASP A 107 29.03 -13.58 3.55
C ASP A 107 28.42 -14.92 3.97
N THR A 108 27.35 -14.89 4.78
CA THR A 108 26.63 -16.10 5.22
C THR A 108 26.06 -16.87 4.02
N MET A 109 25.58 -16.17 3.00
CA MET A 109 25.08 -16.77 1.75
C MET A 109 26.18 -17.05 0.72
N HIS A 110 27.45 -16.80 1.05
CA HIS A 110 28.60 -17.00 0.18
C HIS A 110 28.44 -16.31 -1.19
N LEU A 111 27.83 -15.11 -1.20
CA LEU A 111 27.60 -14.37 -2.43
C LEU A 111 28.89 -13.70 -2.91
N SER A 112 29.41 -14.18 -4.04
CA SER A 112 30.52 -13.55 -4.76
C SER A 112 30.00 -12.70 -5.92
N GLY A 113 30.48 -11.46 -6.07
CA GLY A 113 30.15 -10.61 -7.20
C GLY A 113 30.38 -9.12 -6.93
N PRO A 114 30.02 -8.25 -7.87
CA PRO A 114 30.13 -6.80 -7.70
C PRO A 114 29.09 -6.20 -6.74
N TYR A 115 27.95 -6.89 -6.53
CA TYR A 115 26.82 -6.41 -5.71
C TYR A 115 26.33 -7.45 -4.68
N PRO A 116 27.20 -7.98 -3.80
CA PRO A 116 26.87 -9.08 -2.92
C PRO A 116 25.80 -8.72 -1.87
N HIS A 117 25.88 -7.54 -1.25
CA HIS A 117 24.92 -7.09 -0.24
C HIS A 117 23.58 -6.71 -0.86
N ALA A 118 23.55 -6.01 -2.01
CA ALA A 118 22.31 -5.74 -2.73
C ALA A 118 21.55 -7.02 -3.09
N LEU A 119 22.26 -8.02 -3.60
CA LEU A 119 21.69 -9.33 -3.93
C LEU A 119 21.21 -10.05 -2.66
N SER A 120 21.96 -9.94 -1.55
CA SER A 120 21.55 -10.54 -0.27
C SER A 120 20.21 -10.00 0.23
N ILE A 121 19.99 -8.69 0.11
CA ILE A 121 18.75 -8.02 0.50
C ILE A 121 17.61 -8.41 -0.44
N PHE A 122 17.89 -8.52 -1.74
CA PHE A 122 16.91 -9.00 -2.71
C PHE A 122 16.40 -10.40 -2.35
N ILE A 123 17.32 -11.34 -2.08
CA ILE A 123 16.99 -12.71 -1.68
C ILE A 123 16.24 -12.72 -0.34
N LEU A 124 16.71 -11.96 0.64
CA LEU A 124 16.06 -11.84 1.95
C LEU A 124 14.62 -11.34 1.81
N ALA A 125 14.38 -10.32 0.98
CA ALA A 125 13.04 -9.81 0.73
C ALA A 125 12.13 -10.92 0.18
N PHE A 126 12.60 -11.69 -0.80
CA PHE A 126 11.84 -12.82 -1.35
C PHE A 126 11.59 -13.91 -0.30
N ALA A 127 12.60 -14.25 0.52
CA ALA A 127 12.49 -15.25 1.57
C ALA A 127 11.44 -14.85 2.61
N VAL A 128 11.54 -13.62 3.16
CA VAL A 128 10.60 -13.09 4.16
C VAL A 128 9.17 -13.04 3.60
N ARG A 129 9.00 -12.60 2.35
CA ARG A 129 7.68 -12.55 1.71
C ARG A 129 7.10 -13.95 1.50
N THR A 130 7.93 -14.93 1.15
CA THR A 130 7.51 -16.32 0.96
C THR A 130 7.15 -17.00 2.27
N VAL A 131 7.92 -16.79 3.33
CA VAL A 131 7.67 -17.42 4.64
C VAL A 131 6.48 -16.78 5.34
N VAL A 132 6.38 -15.44 5.32
CA VAL A 132 5.40 -14.72 6.14
C VAL A 132 4.14 -14.34 5.37
N THR A 133 4.29 -13.83 4.13
CA THR A 133 3.14 -13.25 3.39
C THR A 133 2.39 -14.29 2.56
N LEU A 134 3.10 -15.22 1.92
CA LEU A 134 2.47 -16.18 1.01
C LEU A 134 1.42 -17.07 1.69
N PRO A 135 1.65 -17.68 2.87
CA PRO A 135 0.64 -18.51 3.52
C PRO A 135 -0.63 -17.72 3.86
N VAL A 136 -0.47 -16.49 4.37
CA VAL A 136 -1.58 -15.58 4.68
C VAL A 136 -2.36 -15.24 3.41
N THR A 137 -1.67 -15.01 2.30
CA THR A 137 -2.30 -14.71 1.01
C THR A 137 -3.10 -15.91 0.49
N LEU A 138 -2.55 -17.13 0.57
CA LEU A 138 -3.26 -18.34 0.16
C LEU A 138 -4.50 -18.60 1.02
N TRP A 139 -4.37 -18.43 2.34
CA TRP A 139 -5.50 -18.53 3.27
C TRP A 139 -6.60 -17.49 2.96
N GLN A 140 -6.20 -16.24 2.74
CA GLN A 140 -7.09 -15.13 2.41
C GLN A 140 -7.86 -15.39 1.11
N ARG A 141 -7.19 -15.93 0.09
CA ARG A 141 -7.82 -16.30 -1.17
C ARG A 141 -8.78 -17.47 -1.02
N GLY A 142 -8.42 -18.49 -0.23
CA GLY A 142 -9.32 -19.58 0.12
C GLY A 142 -10.64 -19.10 0.76
N LYS A 143 -10.57 -18.15 1.70
CA LYS A 143 -11.76 -17.52 2.28
C LYS A 143 -12.57 -16.71 1.26
N THR A 144 -11.89 -15.91 0.45
CA THR A 144 -12.54 -15.08 -0.58
C THR A 144 -13.24 -15.93 -1.64
N ARG A 145 -12.67 -17.10 -1.97
CA ARG A 145 -13.29 -18.07 -2.88
C ARG A 145 -14.58 -18.65 -2.31
N LYS A 146 -14.59 -19.07 -1.04
CA LYS A 146 -15.82 -19.55 -0.36
C LYS A 146 -16.92 -18.49 -0.33
N LEU A 147 -16.55 -17.24 -0.05
CA LEU A 147 -17.48 -16.10 -0.06
C LEU A 147 -18.08 -15.88 -1.47
N THR A 148 -17.27 -15.98 -2.51
CA THR A 148 -17.72 -15.71 -3.89
C THR A 148 -18.51 -16.88 -4.50
N GLU A 149 -18.12 -18.12 -4.22
CA GLU A 149 -18.70 -19.31 -4.84
C GLU A 149 -19.95 -19.83 -4.11
N LYS A 150 -20.02 -19.69 -2.78
CA LYS A 150 -21.10 -20.27 -1.96
C LYS A 150 -22.04 -19.21 -1.39
N VAL A 151 -21.47 -18.25 -0.67
CA VAL A 151 -22.27 -17.23 0.04
C VAL A 151 -22.94 -16.27 -0.92
N LEU A 152 -22.22 -15.82 -1.95
CA LEU A 152 -22.73 -14.81 -2.89
C LEU A 152 -24.00 -15.23 -3.63
N PRO A 153 -24.09 -16.41 -4.28
CA PRO A 153 -25.31 -16.82 -4.98
C PRO A 153 -26.49 -17.05 -4.03
N GLU A 154 -26.27 -17.71 -2.88
CA GLU A 154 -27.33 -17.91 -1.88
C GLU A 154 -27.85 -16.58 -1.33
N TRP A 155 -26.97 -15.59 -1.16
CA TRP A 155 -27.34 -14.26 -0.69
C TRP A 155 -28.21 -13.48 -1.69
N GLU A 156 -27.93 -13.57 -3.00
CA GLU A 156 -28.76 -12.89 -4.01
C GLU A 156 -30.20 -13.41 -4.00
N ILE A 157 -30.39 -14.73 -3.86
CA ILE A 157 -31.72 -15.34 -3.76
C ILE A 157 -32.45 -14.85 -2.51
N LEU A 158 -31.76 -14.80 -1.37
CA LEU A 158 -32.34 -14.36 -0.09
C LEU A 158 -32.74 -12.88 -0.08
N LYS A 159 -32.00 -12.02 -0.79
CA LYS A 159 -32.36 -10.60 -0.92
C LYS A 159 -33.69 -10.37 -1.60
N GLU A 160 -34.04 -11.20 -2.56
CA GLU A 160 -35.32 -11.10 -3.27
C GLU A 160 -36.45 -11.69 -2.43
N GLN A 161 -36.20 -12.82 -1.77
CA GLN A 161 -37.25 -13.57 -1.07
C GLN A 161 -37.62 -12.97 0.29
N ILE A 162 -36.66 -12.52 1.10
CA ILE A 162 -36.90 -12.08 2.48
C ILE A 162 -37.81 -10.83 2.53
N PRO A 163 -37.56 -9.75 1.78
CA PRO A 163 -38.45 -8.57 1.81
C PRO A 163 -39.88 -8.89 1.39
N LEU A 164 -40.06 -9.82 0.45
CA LEU A 164 -41.39 -10.26 0.02
C LEU A 164 -42.13 -10.99 1.14
N GLN A 165 -41.44 -11.89 1.86
CA GLN A 165 -42.00 -12.60 3.02
C GLN A 165 -42.34 -11.65 4.17
N VAL A 166 -41.42 -10.74 4.49
CA VAL A 166 -41.63 -9.72 5.54
C VAL A 166 -42.77 -8.79 5.16
N ARG A 167 -42.93 -8.42 3.88
CA ARG A 167 -44.02 -7.54 3.42
C ARG A 167 -45.40 -8.16 3.66
N VAL A 168 -45.53 -9.46 3.40
CA VAL A 168 -46.79 -10.20 3.66
C VAL A 168 -47.07 -10.25 5.17
N ARG A 169 -46.05 -10.52 6.00
CA ARG A 169 -46.19 -10.55 7.46
C ARG A 169 -46.54 -9.17 8.03
N SER A 170 -45.86 -8.12 7.58
CA SER A 170 -46.10 -6.73 8.02
C SER A 170 -47.47 -6.23 7.62
N ARG A 171 -47.97 -6.57 6.42
CA ARG A 171 -49.33 -6.23 5.98
C ARG A 171 -50.39 -6.90 6.85
N ARG A 172 -50.19 -8.18 7.22
CA ARG A 172 -51.11 -8.91 8.13
C ARG A 172 -51.10 -8.34 9.55
N ALA A 173 -49.96 -7.87 10.02
CA ALA A 173 -49.78 -7.28 11.34
C ALA A 173 -50.13 -5.77 11.41
N GLY A 174 -50.53 -5.15 10.30
CA GLY A 174 -50.86 -3.71 10.25
C GLY A 174 -49.68 -2.78 10.55
N LEU A 175 -48.45 -3.24 10.34
CA LEU A 175 -47.24 -2.48 10.68
C LEU A 175 -46.99 -1.30 9.71
N SER A 176 -46.41 -0.22 10.24
CA SER A 176 -45.99 0.94 9.43
C SER A 176 -44.83 0.58 8.48
N TYR A 177 -44.67 1.37 7.42
CA TYR A 177 -43.65 1.14 6.39
C TYR A 177 -42.21 1.22 6.96
N GLU A 178 -41.94 2.14 7.89
CA GLU A 178 -40.63 2.25 8.54
C GLU A 178 -40.30 1.01 9.40
N ALA A 179 -41.30 0.44 10.06
CA ALA A 179 -41.14 -0.79 10.83
C ALA A 179 -40.87 -1.99 9.90
N PHE A 180 -41.51 -2.03 8.73
CA PHE A 180 -41.23 -3.02 7.68
C PHE A 180 -39.78 -2.95 7.20
N GLU A 181 -39.27 -1.76 6.86
CA GLU A 181 -37.88 -1.63 6.38
C GLU A 181 -36.86 -2.06 7.45
N LYS A 182 -37.08 -1.67 8.71
CA LYS A 182 -36.21 -2.07 9.84
C LYS A 182 -36.22 -3.58 10.05
N GLU A 183 -37.38 -4.23 10.03
CA GLU A 183 -37.48 -5.68 10.22
C GLU A 183 -36.90 -6.44 9.01
N ALA A 184 -37.17 -5.99 7.78
CA ALA A 184 -36.59 -6.56 6.58
C ALA A 184 -35.06 -6.47 6.60
N GLN A 185 -34.50 -5.30 6.96
CA GLN A 185 -33.06 -5.14 7.12
C GLN A 185 -32.49 -6.02 8.23
N LYS A 186 -33.20 -6.19 9.35
CA LYS A 186 -32.78 -7.02 10.47
C LYS A 186 -32.75 -8.51 10.07
N GLU A 187 -33.80 -9.03 9.44
CA GLU A 187 -33.84 -10.42 8.95
C GLU A 187 -32.76 -10.68 7.88
N LEU A 188 -32.59 -9.75 6.94
CA LEU A 188 -31.51 -9.80 5.94
C LEU A 188 -30.12 -9.89 6.58
N LYS A 189 -29.85 -9.06 7.59
CA LYS A 189 -28.58 -9.07 8.34
C LYS A 189 -28.38 -10.39 9.09
N ALA A 190 -29.43 -10.89 9.75
CA ALA A 190 -29.38 -12.14 10.50
C ALA A 190 -29.08 -13.34 9.58
N LYS A 191 -29.77 -13.43 8.45
CA LYS A 191 -29.57 -14.49 7.46
C LYS A 191 -28.20 -14.42 6.80
N LEU A 192 -27.69 -13.22 6.50
CA LEU A 192 -26.33 -13.05 6.03
C LEU A 192 -25.30 -13.56 7.06
N ALA A 193 -25.48 -13.21 8.34
CA ALA A 193 -24.59 -13.68 9.41
C ALA A 193 -24.63 -15.20 9.56
N GLU A 194 -25.83 -15.80 9.48
CA GLU A 194 -26.02 -17.25 9.48
C GLU A 194 -25.28 -17.92 8.32
N LEU A 195 -25.41 -17.37 7.11
CA LEU A 195 -24.76 -17.88 5.90
C LEU A 195 -23.23 -17.76 5.96
N LEU A 196 -22.72 -16.63 6.46
CA LEU A 196 -21.29 -16.42 6.68
C LEU A 196 -20.72 -17.40 7.71
N ARG A 197 -21.48 -17.71 8.77
CA ARG A 197 -21.12 -18.70 9.78
C ARG A 197 -21.13 -20.12 9.20
N LYS A 198 -22.17 -20.49 8.46
CA LYS A 198 -22.33 -21.80 7.81
C LYS A 198 -21.16 -22.15 6.90
N HIS A 199 -20.66 -21.18 6.13
CA HIS A 199 -19.54 -21.39 5.20
C HIS A 199 -18.17 -20.95 5.74
N ASN A 200 -18.07 -20.50 6.99
CA ASN A 200 -16.86 -19.93 7.60
C ASN A 200 -16.16 -18.91 6.68
N ALA A 201 -16.96 -18.01 6.11
CA ALA A 201 -16.56 -17.09 5.03
C ALA A 201 -16.61 -15.62 5.49
N SER A 202 -16.20 -15.35 6.72
CA SER A 202 -16.14 -14.00 7.29
C SER A 202 -15.34 -13.03 6.40
N PRO A 203 -15.90 -11.88 5.97
CA PRO A 203 -15.25 -10.97 5.03
C PRO A 203 -14.12 -10.14 5.64
N LEU A 204 -14.22 -9.77 6.94
CA LEU A 204 -13.24 -8.91 7.61
C LEU A 204 -11.84 -9.53 7.70
N PRO A 205 -11.66 -10.75 8.21
CA PRO A 205 -10.33 -11.36 8.30
C PRO A 205 -9.69 -11.58 6.91
N ALA A 206 -10.50 -11.84 5.88
CA ALA A 206 -10.01 -12.01 4.51
C ALA A 206 -9.66 -10.67 3.82
N PHE A 207 -10.13 -9.53 4.33
CA PHE A 207 -9.80 -8.22 3.77
C PHE A 207 -8.63 -7.57 4.52
N LEU A 208 -8.66 -7.59 5.85
CA LEU A 208 -7.62 -6.95 6.67
C LEU A 208 -6.43 -7.86 6.95
N GLY A 209 -6.60 -9.18 6.94
CA GLY A 209 -5.56 -10.14 7.34
C GLY A 209 -4.22 -9.94 6.64
N PRO A 210 -4.17 -9.87 5.29
CA PRO A 210 -2.91 -9.64 4.59
C PRO A 210 -2.25 -8.30 4.95
N ALA A 211 -3.03 -7.22 5.08
CA ALA A 211 -2.50 -5.89 5.41
C ALA A 211 -1.94 -5.85 6.84
N LEU A 212 -2.62 -6.48 7.80
CA LEU A 212 -2.20 -6.55 9.20
C LEU A 212 -0.88 -7.32 9.40
N VAL A 213 -0.55 -8.25 8.51
CA VAL A 213 0.73 -8.97 8.57
C VAL A 213 1.79 -8.30 7.69
N THR A 214 1.42 -7.87 6.48
CA THR A 214 2.36 -7.32 5.51
C THR A 214 2.90 -5.96 5.93
N ILE A 215 2.05 -5.07 6.44
CA ILE A 215 2.47 -3.70 6.80
C ILE A 215 3.51 -3.72 7.94
N PRO A 216 3.28 -4.42 9.08
CA PRO A 216 4.29 -4.48 10.13
C PRO A 216 5.60 -5.11 9.66
N VAL A 217 5.56 -6.24 8.95
CA VAL A 217 6.77 -6.89 8.44
C VAL A 217 7.57 -5.97 7.52
N PHE A 218 6.87 -5.22 6.66
CA PHE A 218 7.50 -4.25 5.76
C PHE A 218 8.15 -3.09 6.51
N LEU A 219 7.45 -2.52 7.50
CA LEU A 219 7.97 -1.43 8.32
C LEU A 219 9.15 -1.88 9.19
N LEU A 220 9.08 -3.07 9.79
CA LEU A 220 10.16 -3.65 10.59
C LEU A 220 11.42 -3.89 9.76
N MET A 221 11.29 -4.47 8.57
CA MET A 221 12.44 -4.66 7.68
C MET A 221 13.00 -3.32 7.19
N THR A 222 12.14 -2.34 6.89
CA THR A 222 12.57 -0.98 6.52
C THR A 222 13.33 -0.30 7.66
N ALA A 223 12.86 -0.44 8.91
CA ALA A 223 13.50 0.10 10.09
C ALA A 223 14.86 -0.57 10.35
N LEU A 224 14.93 -1.90 10.24
CA LEU A 224 16.18 -2.66 10.40
C LEU A 224 17.22 -2.25 9.36
N LEU A 225 16.85 -2.20 8.08
CA LEU A 225 17.76 -1.77 7.01
C LEU A 225 18.18 -0.31 7.17
N ARG A 226 17.31 0.55 7.71
CA ARG A 226 17.67 1.93 8.05
C ARG A 226 18.72 1.97 9.17
N GLN A 227 18.59 1.14 10.21
CA GLN A 227 19.63 1.04 11.25
C GLN A 227 20.96 0.54 10.68
N CYS A 228 20.92 -0.42 9.75
CA CYS A 228 22.12 -0.90 9.05
C CYS A 228 22.77 0.18 8.18
N ALA A 229 21.99 1.11 7.62
CA ALA A 229 22.50 2.23 6.84
C ALA A 229 23.08 3.36 7.70
N LEU A 230 22.55 3.53 8.93
CA LEU A 230 23.05 4.55 9.86
C LEU A 230 24.35 4.13 10.55
N ASP A 231 24.67 2.84 10.58
CA ASP A 231 25.91 2.31 11.12
C ASP A 231 27.10 2.60 10.17
N PRO A 232 28.07 3.45 10.57
CA PRO A 232 29.22 3.79 9.72
C PRO A 232 30.14 2.60 9.45
N SER A 233 30.10 1.55 10.28
CA SER A 233 30.91 0.34 10.12
C SER A 233 30.27 -0.70 9.18
N SER A 234 29.07 -0.40 8.68
CA SER A 234 28.31 -1.29 7.83
C SER A 234 29.01 -1.53 6.48
N PRO A 235 29.09 -2.77 6.00
CA PRO A 235 29.66 -3.08 4.69
C PRO A 235 28.80 -2.51 3.54
N LEU A 236 27.57 -2.10 3.83
CA LEU A 236 26.69 -1.38 2.89
C LEU A 236 27.30 -0.05 2.42
N SER A 237 28.17 0.57 3.21
CA SER A 237 28.89 1.80 2.84
C SER A 237 29.99 1.57 1.79
N THR A 238 30.34 0.30 1.51
CA THR A 238 31.40 -0.04 0.56
C THR A 238 30.87 -0.48 -0.79
N GLU A 239 29.61 -0.89 -0.86
CA GLU A 239 28.98 -1.38 -2.08
C GLU A 239 28.26 -0.25 -2.82
N VAL A 240 28.56 -0.09 -4.11
CA VAL A 240 27.90 0.88 -4.99
C VAL A 240 26.54 0.38 -5.48
N LEU A 241 25.64 1.31 -5.81
CA LEU A 241 24.32 0.97 -6.32
C LEU A 241 24.39 0.07 -7.58
N PRO A 242 23.58 -1.01 -7.67
CA PRO A 242 23.62 -1.94 -8.81
C PRO A 242 23.30 -1.33 -10.18
N TRP A 243 22.56 -0.22 -10.19
CA TRP A 243 22.16 0.49 -11.41
C TRP A 243 22.99 1.75 -11.68
N TRP A 244 24.03 2.00 -10.88
CA TRP A 244 24.94 3.10 -11.13
C TRP A 244 26.09 2.63 -12.02
N SER A 245 26.50 3.51 -12.95
CA SER A 245 27.71 3.34 -13.74
C SER A 245 28.48 4.66 -13.80
N PRO A 246 29.83 4.60 -13.85
CA PRO A 246 30.65 5.80 -13.98
C PRO A 246 30.41 6.45 -15.35
N SER A 247 30.46 7.79 -15.41
CA SER A 247 30.50 8.47 -16.70
C SER A 247 31.78 8.08 -17.45
N PRO A 248 31.78 8.14 -18.80
CA PRO A 248 32.97 7.78 -19.59
C PRO A 248 34.22 8.57 -19.18
N GLU A 249 34.05 9.85 -18.86
CA GLU A 249 35.12 10.74 -18.38
C GLU A 249 35.64 10.32 -17.01
N LEU A 250 34.73 10.03 -16.05
CA LEU A 250 35.10 9.59 -14.71
C LEU A 250 35.82 8.24 -14.76
N ALA A 251 35.33 7.31 -15.59
CA ALA A 251 35.98 6.02 -15.80
C ALA A 251 37.41 6.18 -16.36
N GLN A 252 37.62 7.13 -17.29
CA GLN A 252 38.95 7.44 -17.82
C GLN A 252 39.86 8.06 -16.76
N GLN A 253 39.34 8.98 -15.94
CA GLN A 253 40.09 9.57 -14.82
C GLN A 253 40.53 8.50 -13.82
N PHE A 254 39.62 7.61 -13.39
CA PHE A 254 39.98 6.50 -12.51
C PHE A 254 41.00 5.56 -13.15
N LYS A 255 40.86 5.28 -14.45
CA LYS A 255 41.85 4.47 -15.18
C LYS A 255 43.23 5.13 -15.20
N ALA A 256 43.29 6.44 -15.44
CA ALA A 256 44.53 7.20 -15.41
C ALA A 256 45.14 7.25 -14.00
N SER A 257 44.35 7.53 -12.97
CA SER A 257 44.81 7.57 -11.58
C SER A 257 45.30 6.20 -11.10
N THR A 258 44.60 5.11 -11.45
CA THR A 258 45.03 3.75 -11.08
C THR A 258 46.29 3.31 -11.83
N ALA A 259 46.48 3.74 -13.09
CA ALA A 259 47.73 3.52 -13.81
C ALA A 259 48.91 4.25 -13.15
N ILE A 260 48.74 5.51 -12.74
CA ILE A 260 49.77 6.27 -12.03
C ILE A 260 50.12 5.60 -10.68
N LEU A 261 49.13 5.08 -9.96
CA LEU A 261 49.35 4.38 -8.69
C LEU A 261 50.10 3.05 -8.92
N ALA A 262 49.76 2.31 -9.97
CA ALA A 262 50.48 1.10 -10.36
C ALA A 262 51.95 1.41 -10.71
N ASP A 263 52.20 2.48 -11.48
CA ASP A 263 53.56 2.92 -11.85
C ASP A 263 54.39 3.34 -10.62
N ARG A 264 53.72 3.80 -9.55
CA ARG A 264 54.36 4.13 -8.27
C ARG A 264 54.57 2.93 -7.33
N GLY A 265 54.26 1.72 -7.79
CA GLY A 265 54.48 0.49 -7.02
C GLY A 265 53.48 0.28 -5.88
N PHE A 266 52.28 0.87 -5.95
CA PHE A 266 51.21 0.52 -5.01
C PHE A 266 50.75 -0.92 -5.21
N ASP A 267 50.40 -1.57 -4.09
CA ASP A 267 49.92 -2.95 -4.07
C ASP A 267 48.65 -3.11 -4.92
N GLU A 268 48.60 -4.19 -5.71
CA GLU A 268 47.53 -4.49 -6.66
C GLU A 268 46.18 -4.69 -5.94
N ALA A 269 46.21 -5.20 -4.71
CA ALA A 269 45.03 -5.34 -3.86
C ALA A 269 44.44 -3.99 -3.43
N ALA A 270 45.29 -2.99 -3.15
CA ALA A 270 44.83 -1.64 -2.82
C ALA A 270 44.22 -0.93 -4.04
N ILE A 271 44.82 -1.14 -5.22
CA ILE A 271 44.30 -0.63 -6.51
C ILE A 271 42.95 -1.29 -6.85
N ALA A 272 42.78 -2.59 -6.59
CA ALA A 272 41.53 -3.30 -6.80
C ALA A 272 40.40 -2.76 -5.90
N LYS A 273 40.70 -2.42 -4.65
CA LYS A 273 39.74 -1.79 -3.73
C LYS A 273 39.28 -0.41 -4.20
N LEU A 274 40.17 0.38 -4.79
CA LEU A 274 39.83 1.67 -5.40
C LEU A 274 38.98 1.53 -6.68
N ARG A 275 39.22 0.46 -7.45
CA ARG A 275 38.40 0.13 -8.63
C ARG A 275 36.98 -0.30 -8.27
N GLY A 276 36.78 -0.91 -7.10
CA GLY A 276 35.47 -1.44 -6.66
C GLY A 276 34.41 -0.39 -6.40
N THR A 277 34.80 0.81 -5.96
CA THR A 277 33.84 1.88 -5.64
C THR A 277 33.74 2.96 -6.69
N MET A 278 34.78 3.20 -7.52
CA MET A 278 34.84 4.28 -8.53
C MET A 278 34.20 5.61 -8.11
N GLY A 279 34.16 5.92 -6.80
CA GLY A 279 33.48 7.10 -6.24
C GLY A 279 31.95 7.17 -6.44
N GLY A 280 31.28 6.08 -6.80
CA GLY A 280 29.82 6.03 -7.00
C GLY A 280 29.01 6.07 -5.70
N PRO A 281 27.72 6.45 -5.76
CA PRO A 281 26.81 6.40 -4.60
C PRO A 281 26.68 4.97 -4.08
N THR A 282 26.81 4.83 -2.77
CA THR A 282 26.79 3.54 -2.07
C THR A 282 25.36 3.14 -1.69
N LEU A 283 25.18 1.95 -1.12
CA LEU A 283 23.88 1.51 -0.60
C LEU A 283 23.38 2.37 0.57
N VAL A 284 24.26 3.07 1.27
CA VAL A 284 23.90 3.98 2.38
C VAL A 284 23.46 5.34 1.86
N ASP A 285 24.00 5.75 0.72
CA ASP A 285 23.71 7.05 0.12
C ASP A 285 22.31 7.08 -0.49
N LYS A 286 21.76 8.30 -0.62
CA LYS A 286 20.56 8.53 -1.42
C LYS A 286 20.88 8.31 -2.91
N ASP A 287 19.94 7.76 -3.66
CA ASP A 287 20.11 7.55 -5.09
C ASP A 287 20.08 8.88 -5.86
N SER A 288 21.26 9.36 -6.26
CA SER A 288 21.43 10.58 -7.05
C SER A 288 21.03 10.39 -8.53
N THR A 289 20.94 9.16 -9.03
CA THR A 289 20.60 8.86 -10.43
C THR A 289 19.10 8.92 -10.71
N MET A 290 18.27 8.90 -9.67
CA MET A 290 16.80 8.77 -9.74
C MET A 290 16.29 7.47 -10.39
N ILE A 291 17.17 6.57 -10.82
CA ILE A 291 16.78 5.31 -11.49
C ILE A 291 16.01 4.42 -10.50
N GLY A 292 16.50 4.27 -9.27
CA GLY A 292 15.87 3.46 -8.23
C GLY A 292 14.48 3.97 -7.84
N PRO A 293 14.34 5.23 -7.38
CA PRO A 293 13.05 5.82 -7.03
C PRO A 293 12.01 5.79 -8.15
N LEU A 294 12.40 6.12 -9.39
CA LEU A 294 11.50 6.07 -10.55
C LEU A 294 11.06 4.63 -10.85
N SER A 295 12.01 3.69 -10.84
CA SER A 295 11.70 2.27 -11.05
C SER A 295 10.73 1.75 -9.99
N PHE A 296 10.90 2.16 -8.73
CA PHE A 296 10.02 1.79 -7.63
C PHE A 296 8.62 2.38 -7.79
N GLY A 297 8.50 3.65 -8.21
CA GLY A 297 7.21 4.27 -8.53
C GLY A 297 6.49 3.56 -9.68
N MET A 298 7.20 3.27 -10.76
CA MET A 298 6.67 2.53 -11.91
C MET A 298 6.20 1.12 -11.51
N LEU A 299 6.97 0.43 -10.70
CA LEU A 299 6.64 -0.90 -10.19
C LEU A 299 5.39 -0.87 -9.28
N THR A 300 5.25 0.15 -8.44
CA THR A 300 4.07 0.35 -7.59
C THR A 300 2.82 0.62 -8.43
N LEU A 301 2.97 1.42 -9.49
CA LEU A 301 1.92 1.66 -10.47
C LEU A 301 1.53 0.38 -11.22
N ALA A 302 2.51 -0.40 -11.68
CA ALA A 302 2.29 -1.68 -12.33
C ALA A 302 1.53 -2.67 -11.43
N ASN A 303 1.89 -2.74 -10.14
CA ASN A 303 1.16 -3.54 -9.15
C ASN A 303 -0.30 -3.09 -8.99
N THR A 304 -0.56 -1.78 -9.02
CA THR A 304 -1.92 -1.20 -8.96
C THR A 304 -2.73 -1.55 -10.21
N GLU A 305 -2.13 -1.40 -11.39
CA GLU A 305 -2.77 -1.76 -12.65
C GLU A 305 -3.07 -3.25 -12.75
N LEU A 306 -2.11 -4.11 -12.38
CA LEU A 306 -2.29 -5.56 -12.39
C LEU A 306 -3.46 -5.99 -11.49
N ASN A 307 -3.57 -5.41 -10.30
CA ASN A 307 -4.68 -5.68 -9.38
C ASN A 307 -6.02 -5.20 -9.92
N SER A 308 -6.07 -4.03 -10.57
CA SER A 308 -7.31 -3.52 -11.16
C SER A 308 -7.70 -4.29 -12.43
N TRP A 309 -6.72 -4.73 -13.23
CA TRP A 309 -6.91 -5.53 -14.44
C TRP A 309 -7.39 -6.93 -14.11
N SER A 310 -6.74 -7.62 -13.16
CA SER A 310 -7.13 -8.96 -12.71
C SER A 310 -8.61 -9.02 -12.32
N ARG A 311 -9.09 -8.05 -11.53
CA ARG A 311 -10.50 -7.93 -11.13
C ARG A 311 -11.44 -7.73 -12.32
N ARG A 312 -11.08 -6.85 -13.26
CA ARG A 312 -11.87 -6.56 -14.47
C ARG A 312 -11.94 -7.76 -15.41
N SER A 313 -10.83 -8.46 -15.63
CA SER A 313 -10.78 -9.64 -16.50
C SER A 313 -11.62 -10.80 -15.96
N ILE A 314 -11.55 -11.07 -14.64
CA ILE A 314 -12.37 -12.12 -14.01
C ILE A 314 -13.86 -11.76 -14.09
N ALA A 315 -14.22 -10.50 -13.87
CA ALA A 315 -15.61 -10.04 -14.03
C ALA A 315 -16.12 -10.26 -15.46
N LYS A 316 -15.31 -9.96 -16.48
CA LYS A 316 -15.65 -10.20 -17.89
C LYS A 316 -15.85 -11.68 -18.20
N LEU A 317 -14.94 -12.55 -17.73
CA LEU A 317 -15.07 -14.00 -17.91
C LEU A 317 -16.35 -14.55 -17.28
N ARG A 318 -16.69 -14.08 -16.08
CA ARG A 318 -17.91 -14.47 -15.39
C ARG A 318 -19.16 -13.99 -16.13
N ALA A 319 -19.17 -12.75 -16.60
CA ALA A 319 -20.28 -12.19 -17.37
C ALA A 319 -20.54 -12.96 -18.67
N VAL A 320 -19.49 -13.30 -19.44
CA VAL A 320 -19.64 -14.12 -20.66
C VAL A 320 -20.18 -15.52 -20.34
N THR A 321 -19.76 -16.09 -19.21
CA THR A 321 -20.18 -17.44 -18.80
C THR A 321 -21.64 -17.46 -18.31
N SER A 322 -22.08 -16.43 -17.59
CA SER A 322 -23.49 -16.28 -17.18
C SER A 322 -24.37 -15.98 -18.38
N ASP A 323 -23.97 -15.05 -19.25
CA ASP A 323 -24.75 -14.65 -20.42
C ASP A 323 -25.01 -15.83 -21.38
N ARG A 324 -24.03 -16.74 -21.54
CA ARG A 324 -24.20 -17.98 -22.33
C ARG A 324 -25.10 -19.02 -21.67
N SER A 325 -25.13 -19.14 -20.34
CA SER A 325 -26.12 -20.01 -19.66
C SER A 325 -27.51 -19.40 -19.64
N ASP A 326 -27.58 -18.08 -19.48
CA ASP A 326 -28.83 -17.32 -19.48
C ASP A 326 -29.40 -17.19 -20.89
N ALA A 327 -28.58 -17.26 -21.95
CA ALA A 327 -29.05 -17.36 -23.33
C ALA A 327 -29.77 -18.69 -23.56
N ALA A 328 -29.27 -19.81 -23.04
CA ALA A 328 -29.96 -21.10 -23.09
C ALA A 328 -31.27 -21.08 -22.28
N ALA A 329 -31.26 -20.46 -21.08
CA ALA A 329 -32.45 -20.27 -20.27
C ALA A 329 -33.45 -19.28 -20.88
N ARG A 330 -32.99 -18.24 -21.60
CA ARG A 330 -33.82 -17.28 -22.35
C ARG A 330 -34.39 -17.90 -23.62
N THR A 331 -33.68 -18.80 -24.30
CA THR A 331 -34.23 -19.55 -25.44
C THR A 331 -35.28 -20.54 -24.94
N ALA A 332 -35.04 -21.27 -23.86
CA ALA A 332 -36.05 -22.12 -23.21
C ALA A 332 -37.25 -21.29 -22.70
N GLY A 333 -36.99 -20.13 -22.09
CA GLY A 333 -38.03 -19.20 -21.63
C GLY A 333 -38.82 -18.56 -22.76
N LYS A 334 -38.21 -18.25 -23.91
CA LYS A 334 -38.90 -17.75 -25.12
C LYS A 334 -39.76 -18.82 -25.79
N LEU A 335 -39.38 -20.09 -25.67
CA LEU A 335 -40.22 -21.21 -26.13
C LEU A 335 -41.38 -21.50 -25.18
N LEU A 336 -41.26 -21.11 -23.90
CA LEU A 336 -42.29 -21.30 -22.88
C LEU A 336 -43.15 -20.05 -22.60
N ALA A 337 -42.76 -18.87 -23.10
CA ALA A 337 -43.44 -17.60 -22.84
C ALA A 337 -43.79 -16.89 -24.15
N GLU A 338 -45.01 -17.13 -24.64
CA GLU A 338 -45.77 -16.08 -25.33
C GLU A 338 -46.35 -15.12 -24.28
N GLN A 339 -46.23 -13.80 -24.54
CA GLN A 339 -46.86 -12.63 -23.87
C GLN A 339 -46.16 -12.03 -22.62
N PRO A 340 -46.27 -10.69 -22.37
CA PRO A 340 -45.10 -9.83 -22.44
C PRO A 340 -44.78 -8.99 -21.19
N LYS A 341 -43.49 -8.63 -21.11
CA LYS A 341 -42.84 -7.41 -20.60
C LYS A 341 -43.38 -6.73 -19.32
N GLY A 342 -42.49 -6.62 -18.34
CA GLY A 342 -42.49 -5.46 -17.45
C GLY A 342 -41.68 -5.63 -16.17
N ALA A 343 -40.36 -5.50 -16.22
CA ALA A 343 -39.56 -5.09 -15.06
C ALA A 343 -38.24 -4.48 -15.54
N LYS A 344 -38.12 -3.16 -15.40
CA LYS A 344 -36.85 -2.43 -15.53
C LYS A 344 -35.90 -2.98 -14.46
N GLN A 345 -34.78 -3.54 -14.91
CA GLN A 345 -33.67 -3.93 -14.04
C GLN A 345 -32.89 -2.66 -13.68
N ASP A 346 -32.87 -2.33 -12.40
CA ASP A 346 -32.01 -1.27 -11.87
C ASP A 346 -30.54 -1.67 -12.11
N GLU A 347 -29.89 -0.91 -12.98
CA GLU A 347 -28.47 -1.01 -13.31
C GLU A 347 -27.60 -0.86 -12.04
N PRO A 348 -26.65 -1.78 -11.78
CA PRO A 348 -25.86 -1.75 -10.56
C PRO A 348 -24.80 -0.65 -10.62
N GLU A 349 -25.08 0.44 -9.90
CA GLU A 349 -24.23 1.60 -9.67
C GLU A 349 -22.94 1.25 -8.88
N GLU A 350 -21.98 0.54 -9.49
CA GLU A 350 -20.65 0.32 -8.89
C GLU A 350 -19.38 0.41 -9.80
N PRO A 351 -19.34 1.23 -10.88
CA PRO A 351 -18.08 1.57 -11.55
C PRO A 351 -17.34 2.77 -10.91
N ALA A 352 -18.05 3.74 -10.30
CA ALA A 352 -17.44 5.00 -9.85
C ALA A 352 -16.47 4.84 -8.67
N ARG A 353 -16.87 4.11 -7.60
CA ARG A 353 -16.02 3.90 -6.41
C ARG A 353 -14.75 3.11 -6.71
N ALA A 354 -14.84 2.09 -7.57
CA ALA A 354 -13.67 1.32 -7.98
C ALA A 354 -12.68 2.16 -8.80
N ARG A 355 -13.19 3.05 -9.66
CA ARG A 355 -12.37 4.03 -10.39
C ARG A 355 -11.70 5.02 -9.43
N ILE A 356 -12.43 5.54 -8.45
CA ILE A 356 -11.87 6.44 -7.42
C ILE A 356 -10.74 5.75 -6.65
N ILE A 357 -10.96 4.53 -6.16
CA ILE A 357 -9.93 3.78 -5.43
C ILE A 357 -8.70 3.52 -6.31
N THR A 358 -8.91 3.13 -7.58
CA THR A 358 -7.80 2.88 -8.51
C THR A 358 -7.01 4.16 -8.78
N ASN A 359 -7.69 5.28 -9.03
CA ASN A 359 -7.05 6.58 -9.23
C ASN A 359 -6.30 7.05 -7.97
N ALA A 360 -6.87 6.86 -6.78
CA ALA A 360 -6.21 7.17 -5.52
C ALA A 360 -4.92 6.34 -5.33
N LEU A 361 -4.94 5.04 -5.67
CA LEU A 361 -3.74 4.20 -5.61
C LEU A 361 -2.68 4.60 -6.64
N ARG A 362 -3.08 5.07 -7.83
CA ARG A 362 -2.15 5.63 -8.82
C ARG A 362 -1.47 6.91 -8.31
N ILE A 363 -2.25 7.80 -7.73
CA ILE A 363 -1.72 9.03 -7.11
C ILE A 363 -0.77 8.68 -5.97
N MET A 364 -1.12 7.71 -5.13
CA MET A 364 -0.23 7.20 -4.08
C MET A 364 1.08 6.66 -4.66
N ALA A 365 1.04 5.88 -5.75
CA ALA A 365 2.25 5.36 -6.39
C ALA A 365 3.20 6.48 -6.85
N ILE A 366 2.64 7.58 -7.37
CA ILE A 366 3.42 8.77 -7.77
C ILE A 366 3.95 9.51 -6.54
N ALA A 367 3.13 9.69 -5.50
CA ALA A 367 3.50 10.37 -4.26
C ALA A 367 4.60 9.63 -3.46
N PHE A 368 4.80 8.34 -3.70
CA PHE A 368 5.88 7.56 -3.09
C PHE A 368 7.25 7.81 -3.74
N ILE A 369 7.31 8.41 -4.93
CA ILE A 369 8.59 8.67 -5.62
C ILE A 369 9.45 9.67 -4.82
N PRO A 370 8.95 10.85 -4.39
CA PRO A 370 9.73 11.77 -3.56
C PRO A 370 10.21 11.15 -2.24
N ILE A 371 9.41 10.26 -1.64
CA ILE A 371 9.78 9.53 -0.42
C ILE A 371 10.98 8.62 -0.70
N ALA A 372 10.99 7.95 -1.85
CA ALA A 372 12.11 7.10 -2.27
C ALA A 372 13.36 7.89 -2.65
N CYS A 373 13.24 9.11 -3.14
CA CYS A 373 14.39 9.98 -3.40
C CYS A 373 15.18 10.34 -2.12
N GLN A 374 14.49 10.39 -0.98
CA GLN A 374 15.11 10.74 0.32
C GLN A 374 15.56 9.50 1.11
N ALA A 375 15.28 8.29 0.59
CA ALA A 375 15.64 7.05 1.24
C ALA A 375 17.07 6.61 0.84
N PRO A 376 17.83 5.99 1.77
CA PRO A 376 19.05 5.26 1.43
C PRO A 376 18.81 4.22 0.34
N GLY A 377 19.80 4.01 -0.53
CA GLY A 377 19.76 3.07 -1.65
C GLY A 377 19.35 1.65 -1.24
N VAL A 378 19.82 1.19 -0.08
CA VAL A 378 19.48 -0.11 0.52
C VAL A 378 17.97 -0.29 0.71
N LEU A 379 17.26 0.78 1.10
CA LEU A 379 15.81 0.75 1.27
C LEU A 379 15.12 0.66 -0.09
N VAL A 380 15.61 1.39 -1.09
CA VAL A 380 15.06 1.35 -2.45
C VAL A 380 15.20 -0.05 -3.05
N ILE A 381 16.34 -0.71 -2.86
CA ILE A 381 16.54 -2.12 -3.27
C ILE A 381 15.52 -3.02 -2.59
N TYR A 382 15.36 -2.91 -1.28
CA TYR A 382 14.37 -3.70 -0.54
C TYR A 382 12.94 -3.47 -1.05
N TRP A 383 12.55 -2.21 -1.25
CA TRP A 383 11.22 -1.84 -1.73
C TRP A 383 10.97 -2.33 -3.16
N LEU A 384 11.96 -2.22 -4.05
CA LEU A 384 11.93 -2.80 -5.39
C LEU A 384 11.77 -4.32 -5.33
N SER A 385 12.60 -5.00 -4.54
CA SER A 385 12.57 -6.47 -4.39
C SER A 385 11.20 -6.96 -3.91
N SER A 386 10.66 -6.32 -2.88
CA SER A 386 9.33 -6.62 -2.35
C SER A 386 8.20 -6.30 -3.34
N GLY A 387 8.34 -5.22 -4.11
CA GLY A 387 7.42 -4.84 -5.18
C GLY A 387 7.42 -5.84 -6.34
N ILE A 388 8.60 -6.35 -6.73
CA ILE A 388 8.77 -7.36 -7.76
C ILE A 388 8.14 -8.67 -7.30
N TYR A 389 8.40 -9.08 -6.05
CA TYR A 389 7.73 -10.24 -5.45
C TYR A 389 6.21 -10.11 -5.55
N THR A 390 5.66 -8.94 -5.19
CA THR A 390 4.22 -8.67 -5.28
C THR A 390 3.69 -8.82 -6.70
N LEU A 391 4.44 -8.31 -7.68
CA LEU A 391 4.06 -8.38 -9.09
C LEU A 391 4.04 -9.83 -9.58
N ILE A 392 5.09 -10.59 -9.27
CA ILE A 392 5.22 -12.01 -9.62
C ILE A 392 4.10 -12.80 -8.95
N GLN A 393 3.95 -12.65 -7.64
CA GLN A 393 2.92 -13.32 -6.85
C GLN A 393 1.53 -13.05 -7.46
N ASN A 394 1.15 -11.79 -7.65
CA ASN A 394 -0.17 -11.45 -8.20
C ASN A 394 -0.35 -11.95 -9.64
N SER A 395 0.70 -11.94 -10.46
CA SER A 395 0.65 -12.42 -11.84
C SER A 395 0.42 -13.92 -11.89
N VAL A 396 1.22 -14.70 -11.17
CA VAL A 396 1.11 -16.16 -11.06
C VAL A 396 -0.27 -16.54 -10.54
N LEU A 397 -0.71 -15.88 -9.48
CA LEU A 397 -2.01 -16.14 -8.86
C LEU A 397 -3.19 -15.78 -9.78
N ALA A 398 -3.10 -14.69 -10.54
CA ALA A 398 -4.12 -14.31 -11.52
C ALA A 398 -4.19 -15.29 -12.71
N VAL A 399 -3.04 -15.81 -13.16
CA VAL A 399 -2.97 -16.85 -14.20
C VAL A 399 -3.65 -18.13 -13.73
N PHE A 400 -3.38 -18.56 -12.50
CA PHE A 400 -4.05 -19.74 -11.91
C PHE A 400 -5.56 -19.55 -11.82
N ASP A 401 -6.03 -18.39 -11.37
CA ASP A 401 -7.48 -18.11 -11.30
C ASP A 401 -8.14 -18.20 -12.67
N ARG A 402 -7.54 -17.56 -13.69
CA ARG A 402 -8.06 -17.60 -15.06
C ARG A 402 -8.10 -19.01 -15.62
N ARG A 403 -7.05 -19.80 -15.40
CA ARG A 403 -7.01 -21.21 -15.83
C ARG A 403 -8.11 -22.01 -15.14
N SER A 404 -8.29 -21.83 -13.84
CA SER A 404 -9.31 -22.55 -13.08
C SER A 404 -10.74 -22.21 -13.54
N GLU A 405 -11.04 -20.93 -13.80
CA GLU A 405 -12.34 -20.49 -14.29
C GLU A 405 -12.59 -20.95 -15.73
N ALA A 406 -11.57 -20.94 -16.60
CA ALA A 406 -11.68 -21.45 -17.96
C ALA A 406 -11.96 -22.97 -17.98
N LEU A 407 -11.29 -23.75 -17.13
CA LEU A 407 -11.55 -25.19 -17.00
C LEU A 407 -12.98 -25.46 -16.52
N ARG A 408 -13.47 -24.70 -15.54
CA ARG A 408 -14.85 -24.80 -15.06
C ARG A 408 -15.87 -24.46 -16.14
N ALA A 409 -15.61 -23.42 -16.93
CA ALA A 409 -16.46 -23.04 -18.05
C ALA A 409 -16.54 -24.18 -19.09
N LYS A 410 -15.40 -24.80 -19.43
CA LYS A 410 -15.36 -25.98 -20.31
C LYS A 410 -16.12 -27.17 -19.73
N ASN A 411 -15.94 -27.47 -18.45
CA ASN A 411 -16.64 -28.57 -17.79
C ASN A 411 -18.16 -28.33 -17.75
N LYS A 412 -18.60 -27.10 -17.45
CA LYS A 412 -20.03 -26.72 -17.50
C LYS A 412 -20.60 -26.90 -18.92
N GLN A 413 -19.85 -26.51 -19.96
CA GLN A 413 -20.28 -26.70 -21.35
C GLN A 413 -20.42 -28.19 -21.72
N ARG A 414 -19.48 -29.04 -21.29
CA ARG A 414 -19.56 -30.49 -21.50
C ARG A 414 -20.80 -31.10 -20.86
N LEU A 415 -21.11 -30.71 -19.61
CA LEU A 415 -22.31 -31.20 -18.91
C LEU A 415 -23.61 -30.77 -19.60
N LEU A 416 -23.64 -29.59 -20.23
CA LEU A 416 -24.82 -29.12 -20.98
C LEU A 416 -24.98 -29.82 -22.35
N GLN A 417 -23.91 -30.39 -22.90
CA GLN A 417 -23.91 -31.09 -24.19
C GLN A 417 -24.16 -32.60 -24.04
N GLN A 418 -24.11 -33.15 -22.83
CA GLN A 418 -24.48 -34.55 -22.61
C GLN A 418 -26.00 -34.70 -22.83
N PRO A 419 -26.44 -35.57 -23.75
CA PRO A 419 -27.85 -35.89 -23.88
C PRO A 419 -28.35 -36.46 -22.55
N ARG A 420 -29.48 -35.92 -22.07
CA ARG A 420 -30.13 -36.33 -20.82
C ARG A 420 -30.79 -37.69 -20.93
#